data_AF-A0A6V8LZ19-F1
#
_entry.id   AF-A0A6V8LZ19-F1
#
_cell.length_a   1.000
_cell.length_b   1.000
_cell.length_c   1.000
_cell.angle_alpha   90.00
_cell.angle_beta   90.00
_cell.angle_gamma   90.00
#
_symmetry.space_group_name_H-M   'P 1'
#
loop_
_entity.id
_entity.type
_entity.pdbx_description
1 polymer ?
#
loop_
_entity_poly.entity_id
_entity_poly.type
_entity_poly.pdbx_seq_one_letter_code
_entity_poly.pdbx_strand_id
1 'polypeptide(L)'
;MVANLVDMAKLVERMEGDQDLINEVFDMFVEEAPARRVKFQAALAGQDAQAVVMLAHSLKGASGTLHCEPLRQACFELEHAARAADQEQVSALTPPVLDLLEKTAAWMAAYRKQGA
;
A
#
# COMPACT_ATOMS: atom_id res chain seq x y z
N MET A 1 -7.66 -17.57 -0.65
CA MET A 1 -7.15 -17.50 0.73
C MET A 1 -6.34 -16.21 0.85
N VAL A 2 -6.91 -15.14 1.39
CA VAL A 2 -6.18 -13.87 1.59
C VAL A 2 -5.74 -13.85 3.05
N ALA A 3 -4.74 -14.66 3.39
CA ALA A 3 -4.24 -14.75 4.76
C ALA A 3 -2.94 -13.95 4.87
N ASN A 4 -2.89 -13.01 5.82
CA ASN A 4 -1.80 -12.07 6.15
C ASN A 4 -1.55 -10.91 5.18
N LEU A 5 -2.50 -9.98 5.08
CA LEU A 5 -2.24 -8.64 4.51
C LEU A 5 -1.53 -7.71 5.50
N VAL A 6 -1.80 -7.86 6.79
CA VAL A 6 -1.27 -7.02 7.88
C VAL A 6 -0.82 -7.94 9.00
N ASP A 7 0.42 -7.78 9.46
CA ASP A 7 0.93 -8.46 10.66
C ASP A 7 0.43 -7.72 11.91
N MET A 8 -0.75 -8.12 12.40
CA MET A 8 -1.39 -7.46 13.53
C MET A 8 -0.60 -7.59 14.84
N ALA A 9 0.17 -8.67 15.02
CA ALA A 9 0.97 -8.83 16.24
C ALA A 9 2.05 -7.73 16.31
N LYS A 10 2.78 -7.52 15.21
CA LYS A 10 3.78 -6.46 15.13
C LYS A 10 3.17 -5.07 15.15
N LEU A 11 2.03 -4.88 14.51
CA LEU A 11 1.34 -3.58 14.52
C LEU A 11 0.89 -3.20 15.93
N VAL A 12 0.30 -4.14 16.68
CA VAL A 12 -0.12 -3.93 18.07
C VAL A 12 1.07 -3.64 18.96
N GLU A 13 2.19 -4.37 18.81
CA GLU A 13 3.43 -4.09 19.52
C GLU A 13 3.96 -2.68 19.22
N ARG A 14 3.99 -2.30 17.93
CA ARG A 14 4.45 -0.98 17.47
C ARG A 14 3.60 0.17 18.01
N MET A 15 2.29 -0.04 18.13
CA MET A 15 1.35 0.96 18.66
C MET A 15 1.15 0.81 20.18
N GLU A 16 2.00 0.03 20.86
CA GLU A 16 1.96 -0.16 22.32
C GLU A 16 0.60 -0.63 22.85
N GLY A 17 -0.15 -1.37 22.03
CA GLY A 17 -1.49 -1.84 22.36
C GLY A 17 -2.63 -0.86 22.09
N ASP A 18 -2.35 0.37 21.66
CA ASP A 18 -3.34 1.42 21.42
C ASP A 18 -4.22 1.09 20.21
N GLN A 19 -5.45 0.62 20.48
CA GLN A 19 -6.42 0.27 19.44
C GLN A 19 -7.03 1.49 18.75
N ASP A 20 -7.13 2.63 19.44
CA ASP A 20 -7.69 3.85 18.87
C ASP A 20 -6.72 4.39 17.82
N LEU A 21 -5.42 4.42 18.13
CA LEU A 21 -4.38 4.79 17.17
C LEU A 21 -4.35 3.85 15.96
N ILE A 22 -4.51 2.53 16.17
CA ILE A 22 -4.57 1.57 15.04
C ILE A 22 -5.76 1.88 14.13
N ASN A 23 -6.93 2.15 14.70
CA ASN A 23 -8.13 2.50 13.93
C ASN A 23 -7.95 3.83 13.17
N GLU A 24 -7.35 4.85 13.79
CA GLU A 24 -7.07 6.14 13.14
C GLU A 24 -6.13 5.99 11.94
N VAL A 25 -5.04 5.22 12.08
CA VAL A 25 -4.10 5.01 10.98
C VAL A 25 -4.72 4.17 9.86
N PHE A 26 -5.56 3.18 10.21
CA PHE A 26 -6.34 2.44 9.22
C PHE A 26 -7.30 3.34 8.46
N ASP A 27 -7.95 4.30 9.13
CA ASP A 27 -8.84 5.26 8.49
C ASP A 27 -8.13 6.12 7.47
N MET A 28 -7.00 6.71 7.88
CA MET A 28 -6.17 7.49 6.96
C MET A 28 -5.75 6.67 5.74
N PHE A 29 -5.35 5.41 5.93
CA PHE A 29 -4.96 4.54 4.81
C PHE A 29 -6.14 4.26 3.86
N VAL A 30 -7.31 3.93 4.41
CA VAL A 30 -8.53 3.61 3.65
C VAL A 30 -9.01 4.83 2.87
N GLU A 31 -9.03 6.00 3.48
CA GLU A 31 -9.46 7.26 2.84
C GLU A 31 -8.52 7.67 1.69
N GLU A 32 -7.22 7.45 1.85
CA GLU A 32 -6.24 7.82 0.83
C GLU A 32 -6.11 6.81 -0.33
N ALA A 33 -6.48 5.54 -0.11
CA ALA A 33 -6.27 4.47 -1.09
C ALA A 33 -6.88 4.75 -2.48
N PRO A 34 -8.13 5.24 -2.61
CA PRO A 34 -8.71 5.58 -3.92
C PRO A 34 -7.92 6.67 -4.66
N ALA A 35 -7.50 7.71 -3.94
CA ALA A 35 -6.73 8.81 -4.52
C ALA A 35 -5.34 8.34 -4.96
N ARG A 36 -4.68 7.47 -4.19
CA ARG A 36 -3.40 6.85 -4.55
C ARG A 36 -3.52 6.02 -5.83
N ARG A 37 -4.60 5.21 -5.98
CA ARG A 37 -4.86 4.44 -7.20
C ARG A 37 -4.97 5.34 -8.43
N VAL A 38 -5.77 6.41 -8.35
CA VAL A 38 -5.94 7.36 -9.46
C VAL A 38 -4.61 8.01 -9.85
N LYS A 39 -3.79 8.41 -8.87
CA LYS A 39 -2.46 8.99 -9.13
C LYS A 39 -1.52 8.01 -9.84
N PHE A 40 -1.50 6.73 -9.45
CA PHE A 40 -0.73 5.71 -10.15
C PHE A 40 -1.19 5.54 -11.60
N GLN A 41 -2.51 5.43 -11.83
CA GLN A 41 -3.07 5.30 -13.17
C GLN A 41 -2.71 6.50 -14.06
N ALA A 42 -2.77 7.71 -13.52
CA ALA A 42 -2.39 8.93 -14.24
C ALA A 42 -0.89 8.96 -14.58
N ALA A 43 -0.02 8.62 -13.63
CA ALA A 43 1.42 8.57 -13.83
C ALA A 43 1.81 7.58 -14.95
N LEU A 44 1.15 6.41 -14.98
CA LEU A 44 1.40 5.39 -16.01
C LEU A 44 0.90 5.82 -17.39
N ALA A 45 -0.30 6.39 -17.46
CA ALA A 45 -0.84 6.90 -18.72
C ALA A 45 0.04 8.03 -19.30
N GLY A 46 0.62 8.85 -18.43
CA GLY A 46 1.58 9.90 -18.80
C GLY A 46 3.02 9.44 -19.02
N GLN A 47 3.32 8.15 -18.83
CA GLN A 47 4.70 7.61 -18.83
C GLN A 47 5.65 8.39 -17.89
N ASP A 48 5.12 8.92 -16.78
CA ASP A 48 5.85 9.70 -15.81
C ASP A 48 6.54 8.77 -14.79
N ALA A 49 7.71 8.27 -15.18
CA ALA A 49 8.50 7.36 -14.36
C ALA A 49 8.85 7.99 -12.99
N GLN A 50 9.09 9.31 -12.93
CA GLN A 50 9.42 9.98 -11.68
C GLN A 50 8.23 9.99 -10.71
N ALA A 51 7.02 10.25 -11.22
CA ALA A 51 5.80 10.13 -10.42
C ALA A 51 5.58 8.70 -9.93
N VAL A 52 5.80 7.68 -10.77
CA VAL A 52 5.69 6.27 -10.35
C VAL A 52 6.67 5.94 -9.22
N VAL A 53 7.94 6.39 -9.32
CA VAL A 53 8.94 6.21 -8.25
C VAL A 53 8.45 6.83 -6.93
N MET A 54 7.98 8.07 -6.97
CA MET A 54 7.55 8.79 -5.77
C MET A 54 6.31 8.15 -5.13
N LEU A 55 5.34 7.73 -5.95
CA LEU A 55 4.13 7.06 -5.49
C LEU A 55 4.45 5.70 -4.87
N ALA A 56 5.29 4.89 -5.52
CA ALA A 56 5.73 3.59 -5.01
C ALA A 56 6.54 3.74 -3.72
N HIS A 57 7.45 4.71 -3.65
CA HIS A 57 8.23 4.98 -2.46
C HIS A 57 7.37 5.36 -1.25
N SER A 58 6.42 6.29 -1.46
CA SER A 58 5.49 6.73 -0.41
C SER A 58 4.61 5.58 0.09
N LEU A 59 4.03 4.82 -0.84
CA LEU A 59 3.18 3.68 -0.47
C LEU A 59 3.97 2.59 0.25
N LYS A 60 5.20 2.28 -0.19
CA LYS A 60 6.12 1.37 0.51
C LYS A 60 6.34 1.79 1.96
N GLY A 61 6.57 3.09 2.21
CA GLY A 61 6.75 3.63 3.55
C GLY A 61 5.52 3.43 4.43
N ALA A 62 4.34 3.81 3.93
CA ALA A 62 3.08 3.61 4.63
C ALA A 62 2.82 2.13 4.95
N SER A 63 3.03 1.24 3.98
CA SER A 63 2.87 -0.20 4.15
C SER A 63 3.88 -0.78 5.14
N GLY A 64 5.11 -0.27 5.20
CA GLY A 64 6.10 -0.69 6.20
C GLY A 64 5.72 -0.29 7.62
N THR A 65 5.23 0.94 7.82
CA THR A 65 4.73 1.41 9.13
C THR A 65 3.57 0.55 9.64
N LEU A 66 2.72 0.09 8.72
CA LEU A 66 1.54 -0.72 9.03
C LEU A 66 1.82 -2.23 9.01
N HIS A 67 3.07 -2.66 8.86
CA HIS A 67 3.45 -4.08 8.72
C HIS A 67 2.64 -4.83 7.63
N CYS A 68 2.34 -4.14 6.54
CA CYS A 68 1.70 -4.68 5.33
C CYS A 68 2.76 -5.22 4.36
N GLU A 69 3.42 -6.31 4.73
CA GLU A 69 4.61 -6.79 4.01
C GLU A 69 4.37 -7.10 2.50
N PRO A 70 3.26 -7.74 2.09
CA PRO A 70 3.02 -8.01 0.67
C PRO A 70 2.96 -6.73 -0.16
N LEU A 71 2.26 -5.70 0.33
CA LEU A 71 2.15 -4.42 -0.38
C LEU A 71 3.47 -3.65 -0.36
N ARG A 72 4.17 -3.66 0.78
CA ARG A 72 5.51 -3.06 0.91
C ARG A 72 6.48 -3.64 -0.12
N GLN A 73 6.51 -4.96 -0.27
CA GLN A 73 7.41 -5.64 -1.21
C GLN A 73 7.04 -5.35 -2.66
N ALA A 74 5.75 -5.39 -3.02
CA ALA A 74 5.30 -5.03 -4.36
C ALA A 74 5.65 -3.58 -4.73
N CYS A 75 5.51 -2.64 -3.78
CA CYS A 75 5.92 -1.25 -3.99
C CYS A 75 7.45 -1.09 -4.10
N PHE A 76 8.23 -1.88 -3.36
CA PHE A 76 9.69 -1.89 -3.50
C PHE A 76 10.12 -2.33 -4.90
N GLU A 77 9.53 -3.39 -5.43
CA GLU A 77 9.82 -3.89 -6.78
C GLU A 77 9.43 -2.87 -7.85
N LEU A 78 8.24 -2.27 -7.73
CA LEU A 78 7.78 -1.22 -8.65
C LEU A 78 8.70 0.03 -8.59
N GLU A 79 9.09 0.46 -7.39
CA GLU A 79 10.01 1.58 -7.21
C GLU A 79 11.36 1.28 -7.89
N HIS A 80 11.87 0.06 -7.73
CA HIS A 80 13.14 -0.35 -8.33
C HIS A 80 13.07 -0.37 -9.86
N ALA A 81 12.03 -0.98 -10.44
CA ALA A 81 11.82 -1.02 -11.88
C ALA A 81 11.70 0.40 -12.48
N ALA A 82 10.93 1.28 -11.82
CA ALA A 82 10.76 2.66 -12.27
C ALA A 82 12.07 3.47 -12.18
N ARG A 83 12.91 3.26 -11.17
CA ARG A 83 14.24 3.87 -11.07
C ARG A 83 15.21 3.37 -12.14
N ALA A 84 15.07 2.11 -12.57
CA ALA A 84 15.85 1.52 -13.64
C ALA A 84 15.38 1.91 -15.05
N ALA A 85 14.29 2.68 -15.16
CA ALA A 85 13.61 3.00 -16.42
C ALA A 85 13.17 1.74 -17.21
N ASP A 86 12.86 0.65 -16.50
CA ASP A 86 12.37 -0.59 -17.09
C ASP A 86 10.84 -0.53 -17.25
N GLN A 87 10.40 -0.01 -18.40
CA GLN A 87 8.99 0.25 -18.66
C GLN A 87 8.15 -1.04 -18.75
N GLU A 88 8.76 -2.15 -19.20
CA GLU A 88 8.09 -3.46 -19.26
C GLU A 88 7.78 -3.95 -17.85
N GLN A 89 8.77 -3.89 -16.95
CA GLN A 89 8.60 -4.28 -15.56
C GLN A 89 7.65 -3.34 -14.81
N VAL A 90 7.70 -2.03 -15.05
CA VAL A 90 6.74 -1.08 -14.47
C VAL A 90 5.31 -1.45 -14.86
N SER A 91 5.08 -1.79 -16.14
CA SER A 91 3.76 -2.21 -16.62
C SER A 91 3.32 -3.54 -15.98
N ALA A 92 4.23 -4.51 -15.84
CA ALA A 92 3.94 -5.82 -15.24
C ALA A 92 3.66 -5.75 -13.73
N LEU A 93 4.39 -4.90 -12.99
CA LEU A 93 4.32 -4.81 -11.53
C LEU A 93 3.22 -3.90 -11.01
N THR A 94 2.70 -2.97 -11.83
CA THR A 94 1.66 -2.06 -11.38
C THR A 94 0.35 -2.79 -10.99
N PRO A 95 -0.25 -3.67 -11.83
CA PRO A 95 -1.53 -4.28 -11.48
C PRO A 95 -1.50 -5.03 -10.14
N PRO A 96 -0.46 -5.82 -9.81
CA PRO A 96 -0.29 -6.38 -8.47
C PRO A 96 -0.26 -5.34 -7.34
N VAL A 97 0.42 -4.21 -7.51
CA VAL A 97 0.46 -3.13 -6.51
C VAL A 97 -0.93 -2.53 -6.26
N LEU A 98 -1.69 -2.26 -7.32
CA LEU A 98 -3.03 -1.69 -7.21
C LEU A 98 -4.02 -2.69 -6.57
N ASP A 99 -3.95 -3.96 -6.96
CA ASP A 99 -4.77 -5.02 -6.37
C ASP A 99 -4.47 -5.22 -4.88
N LEU A 100 -3.18 -5.22 -4.49
CA LEU A 100 -2.79 -5.29 -3.08
C LEU A 100 -3.20 -4.05 -2.29
N LEU A 101 -3.11 -2.86 -2.87
CA LEU A 101 -3.61 -1.61 -2.25
C LEU A 101 -5.10 -1.72 -1.92
N GLU A 102 -5.91 -2.15 -2.89
CA GLU A 102 -7.36 -2.30 -2.74
C GLU A 102 -7.71 -3.39 -1.72
N LYS A 103 -7.07 -4.55 -1.79
CA LYS A 103 -7.27 -5.64 -0.83
C LYS A 103 -6.89 -5.23 0.59
N THR A 104 -5.78 -4.51 0.74
CA THR A 104 -5.31 -4.01 2.05
C THR A 104 -6.30 -3.00 2.63
N ALA A 105 -6.73 -2.02 1.84
CA ALA A 105 -7.73 -1.05 2.27
C ALA A 105 -9.07 -1.71 2.64
N ALA A 106 -9.55 -2.65 1.82
CA ALA A 106 -10.78 -3.39 2.11
C ALA A 106 -10.66 -4.21 3.40
N TRP A 107 -9.50 -4.84 3.64
CA TRP A 107 -9.24 -5.59 4.85
C TRP A 107 -9.21 -4.68 6.09
N MET A 108 -8.54 -3.52 6.03
CA MET A 108 -8.51 -2.54 7.14
C MET A 108 -9.92 -2.02 7.45
N ALA A 109 -10.70 -1.69 6.43
CA ALA A 109 -12.10 -1.28 6.59
C ALA A 109 -12.98 -2.39 7.21
N ALA A 110 -12.71 -3.66 6.91
CA ALA A 110 -13.41 -4.80 7.49
C ALA A 110 -12.97 -5.10 8.94
N TYR A 111 -11.69 -4.89 9.28
CA TYR A 111 -11.16 -5.04 10.64
C TYR A 111 -11.87 -4.09 11.61
N ARG A 112 -12.02 -2.81 11.22
CA ARG A 112 -12.73 -1.80 12.02
C ARG A 112 -14.17 -2.18 12.38
N LYS A 113 -14.89 -2.83 11.47
CA LYS A 113 -16.28 -3.27 11.71
C LYS A 113 -16.42 -4.41 12.72
N GLN A 114 -15.32 -5.10 13.05
CA GLN A 114 -15.32 -6.24 13.97
C GLN A 114 -14.99 -5.84 15.41
N GLY A 115 -14.36 -4.68 15.62
CA GLY A 115 -13.99 -4.15 16.93
C GLY A 115 -14.91 -3.03 17.44
N ALA A 116 -15.98 -2.71 16.70
CA ALA A 116 -17.01 -1.73 17.05
C ALA A 116 -18.26 -2.38 17.64
#